data_AF-A0A9E0V3I7-F1
#
_entry.id   AF-A0A9E0V3I7-F1
#
_cell.length_a   1.000
_cell.length_b   1.000
_cell.length_c   1.000
_cell.angle_alpha   90.00
_cell.angle_beta   90.00
_cell.angle_gamma   90.00
#
_symmetry.space_group_name_H-M   'P 1'
#
loop_
_entity.id
_entity.type
_entity.pdbx_description
1 polymer ?
#
loop_
_entity_poly.entity_id
_entity_poly.type
_entity_poly.pdbx_seq_one_letter_code
_entity_poly.pdbx_strand_id
1 'polypeptide(L)'
;MKKLLAFVFLFAMYSASAQEVYTSSGKAPGVKRKELERKNKKKEIHKVDASRLIIGGTLGFGMADNVIAFNIAPMIGYRVTDKLAAGFGFGYQYFRQKDALYLQDLNGHSSYFDFRANMISGSVWVRYLILQKLFAHAEYEHNFFSFDDYRYDQQGTGTIETFKQRLNVPCLLLGVGYRQPIAENASLYIMGFYDVLQRDFSPYRGGIQPRIGFTIGF
;
A
#
# COMPACT_ATOMS: atom_id res chain seq x y z
N MET A 1 14.00 -21.89 -64.35
CA MET A 1 14.93 -20.87 -63.81
C MET A 1 15.29 -21.27 -62.39
N LYS A 2 16.50 -21.81 -62.16
CA LYS A 2 17.57 -21.25 -61.29
C LYS A 2 17.18 -21.19 -59.79
N LYS A 3 17.77 -21.87 -58.79
CA LYS A 3 18.99 -22.70 -58.56
C LYS A 3 18.69 -23.53 -57.27
N LEU A 4 18.96 -24.83 -57.18
CA LEU A 4 20.21 -25.54 -56.81
C LEU A 4 20.89 -25.12 -55.47
N LEU A 5 20.92 -26.09 -54.53
CA LEU A 5 21.99 -26.50 -53.58
C LEU A 5 22.67 -25.47 -52.64
N ALA A 6 22.72 -25.81 -51.35
CA ALA A 6 23.93 -26.30 -50.64
C ALA A 6 23.99 -25.87 -49.16
N PHE A 7 24.17 -26.88 -48.30
CA PHE A 7 24.65 -26.77 -46.92
C PHE A 7 26.10 -26.27 -46.92
N VAL A 8 26.42 -25.23 -46.14
CA VAL A 8 27.80 -24.93 -45.72
C VAL A 8 27.80 -24.53 -44.24
N PHE A 9 28.32 -25.45 -43.43
CA PHE A 9 28.84 -25.21 -42.09
C PHE A 9 30.14 -24.39 -42.24
N LEU A 10 30.28 -23.24 -41.57
CA LEU A 10 31.61 -22.67 -41.31
C LEU A 10 31.69 -22.05 -39.91
N PHE A 11 32.47 -22.78 -39.11
CA PHE A 11 33.16 -22.42 -37.88
C PHE A 11 33.43 -20.92 -37.65
N ALA A 12 32.95 -20.39 -36.52
CA ALA A 12 33.60 -19.28 -35.83
C ALA A 12 34.18 -19.80 -34.51
N MET A 13 35.41 -20.32 -34.61
CA MET A 13 36.31 -20.48 -33.46
C MET A 13 36.65 -19.09 -32.94
N TYR A 14 36.14 -18.73 -31.77
CA TYR A 14 36.87 -17.79 -30.91
C TYR A 14 37.82 -18.62 -30.04
N SER A 15 39.06 -18.73 -30.49
CA SER A 15 40.16 -19.22 -29.67
C SER A 15 40.40 -18.20 -28.57
N ALA A 16 39.92 -18.50 -27.36
CA ALA A 16 40.38 -17.86 -26.16
C ALA A 16 41.85 -18.25 -25.95
N SER A 17 42.77 -17.31 -26.18
CA SER A 17 44.15 -17.45 -25.72
C SER A 17 44.16 -17.34 -24.19
N ALA A 18 44.03 -18.49 -23.51
CA ALA A 18 44.22 -18.58 -22.07
C ALA A 18 45.72 -18.80 -21.80
N GLN A 19 46.38 -17.76 -21.32
CA GLN A 19 47.74 -17.87 -20.80
C GLN A 19 47.64 -18.40 -19.37
N GLU A 20 48.01 -19.67 -19.16
CA GLU A 20 48.03 -20.25 -17.82
C GLU A 20 49.23 -19.68 -17.05
N VAL A 21 48.94 -18.78 -16.11
CA VAL A 21 49.91 -18.35 -15.10
C VAL A 21 49.73 -19.25 -13.87
N TYR A 22 50.70 -20.12 -13.62
CA TYR A 22 50.73 -20.95 -12.42
C TYR A 22 50.79 -20.07 -11.16
N THR A 23 49.89 -20.31 -10.21
CA THR A 23 49.99 -19.73 -8.87
C THR A 23 50.38 -20.82 -7.89
N SER A 24 51.30 -20.50 -6.98
CA SER A 24 51.88 -21.37 -5.94
C SER A 24 50.84 -22.04 -5.00
N SER A 25 49.54 -21.72 -5.12
CA SER A 25 48.48 -22.24 -4.25
C SER A 25 47.75 -23.50 -4.75
N GLY A 26 48.19 -24.11 -5.87
CA GLY A 26 47.64 -25.38 -6.38
C GLY A 26 46.18 -25.33 -6.88
N LYS A 27 45.58 -24.14 -7.00
CA LYS A 27 44.22 -23.93 -7.52
C LYS A 27 44.27 -23.16 -8.83
N ALA A 28 43.46 -23.57 -9.80
CA ALA A 28 43.39 -22.91 -11.11
C ALA A 28 43.10 -21.39 -10.95
N PRO A 29 43.82 -20.50 -11.68
CA PRO A 29 43.77 -19.04 -11.48
C PRO A 29 42.38 -18.41 -11.58
N GLY A 30 41.43 -19.08 -12.24
CA GLY A 30 40.05 -18.64 -12.39
C GLY A 30 39.12 -19.00 -11.23
N VAL A 31 39.48 -19.95 -10.35
CA VAL A 31 38.57 -20.43 -9.29
C VAL A 31 38.43 -19.39 -8.19
N LYS A 32 39.54 -18.80 -7.73
CA LYS A 32 39.52 -17.70 -6.74
C LYS A 32 38.79 -16.47 -7.28
N ARG A 33 38.98 -16.13 -8.56
CA ARG A 33 38.31 -14.99 -9.19
C ARG A 33 36.81 -15.22 -9.33
N LYS A 34 36.38 -16.41 -9.81
CA LYS A 34 34.96 -16.80 -9.87
C LYS A 34 34.33 -16.89 -8.47
N GLU A 35 35.05 -17.38 -7.46
CA GLU A 35 34.57 -17.39 -6.08
C GLU A 35 34.45 -15.99 -5.49
N LEU A 36 35.42 -15.10 -5.73
CA LEU A 36 35.39 -13.71 -5.29
C LEU A 36 34.29 -12.92 -6.01
N GLU A 37 34.12 -13.12 -7.32
CA GLU A 37 33.03 -12.56 -8.13
C GLU A 37 31.68 -13.12 -7.67
N ARG A 38 31.57 -14.43 -7.38
CA ARG A 38 30.35 -15.02 -6.80
C ARG A 38 30.07 -14.46 -5.42
N LYS A 39 31.09 -14.22 -4.59
CA LYS A 39 30.97 -13.67 -3.23
C LYS A 39 30.66 -12.17 -3.25
N ASN A 40 31.20 -11.42 -4.23
CA ASN A 40 30.88 -10.01 -4.46
C ASN A 40 29.50 -9.83 -5.08
N LYS A 41 29.12 -10.63 -6.08
CA LYS A 41 27.77 -10.66 -6.65
C LYS A 41 26.75 -11.08 -5.58
N LYS A 42 27.07 -12.06 -4.73
CA LYS A 42 26.22 -12.45 -3.57
C LYS A 42 26.19 -11.39 -2.46
N LYS A 43 27.23 -10.54 -2.31
CA LYS A 43 27.24 -9.36 -1.44
C LYS A 43 26.45 -8.18 -2.02
N GLU A 44 26.47 -7.99 -3.33
CA GLU A 44 25.68 -6.95 -4.03
C GLU A 44 24.19 -7.27 -4.07
N ILE A 45 23.82 -8.56 -4.20
CA ILE A 45 22.42 -9.03 -4.19
C ILE A 45 21.69 -8.74 -2.85
N HIS A 46 22.41 -8.37 -1.77
CA HIS A 46 21.81 -8.10 -0.45
C HIS A 46 21.74 -6.61 -0.06
N LYS A 47 22.17 -5.68 -0.91
CA LYS A 47 21.92 -4.26 -0.63
C LYS A 47 20.55 -3.88 -1.17
N VAL A 48 19.61 -3.64 -0.27
CA VAL A 48 18.35 -2.99 -0.60
C VAL A 48 18.67 -1.65 -1.27
N ASP A 49 18.36 -1.55 -2.55
CA ASP A 49 18.57 -0.32 -3.32
C ASP A 49 17.59 0.74 -2.82
N ALA A 50 18.10 1.72 -2.07
CA ALA A 50 17.30 2.79 -1.49
C ALA A 50 16.59 3.66 -2.56
N SER A 51 17.09 3.68 -3.81
CA SER A 51 16.46 4.42 -4.92
C SER A 51 15.12 3.81 -5.37
N ARG A 52 14.82 2.59 -4.91
CA ARG A 52 13.57 1.87 -5.19
C ARG A 52 12.55 2.00 -4.05
N LEU A 53 12.90 2.67 -2.96
CA LEU A 53 11.97 2.94 -1.87
C LEU A 53 10.91 3.93 -2.32
N ILE A 54 9.68 3.66 -1.91
CA ILE A 54 8.52 4.52 -2.10
C ILE A 54 8.06 4.94 -0.72
N ILE A 55 7.90 6.24 -0.51
CA ILE A 55 7.27 6.79 0.69
C ILE A 55 6.15 7.69 0.22
N GLY A 56 4.98 7.58 0.84
CA GLY A 56 3.86 8.42 0.46
C GLY A 56 2.74 8.31 1.46
N GLY A 57 1.56 8.70 1.01
CA GLY A 57 0.36 8.51 1.78
C GLY A 57 -0.75 9.41 1.34
N THR A 58 -1.82 9.40 2.13
CA THR A 58 -2.98 10.26 1.93
C THR A 58 -3.25 11.08 3.17
N LEU A 59 -3.74 12.29 2.96
CA LEU A 59 -4.24 13.17 3.99
C LEU A 59 -5.61 13.66 3.56
N GLY A 60 -6.56 13.62 4.47
CA GLY A 60 -7.92 14.10 4.27
C GLY A 60 -8.36 14.90 5.49
N PHE A 61 -9.08 15.98 5.26
CA PHE A 61 -9.68 16.80 6.29
C PHE A 61 -11.04 17.28 5.79
N GLY A 62 -12.04 17.23 6.65
CA GLY A 62 -13.39 17.70 6.38
C GLY A 62 -13.98 18.34 7.62
N MET A 63 -14.63 19.48 7.44
CA MET A 63 -15.30 20.20 8.52
C MET A 63 -16.59 20.78 7.98
N ALA A 64 -17.66 20.65 8.76
CA ALA A 64 -18.95 21.26 8.53
C ALA A 64 -19.57 21.64 9.88
N ASP A 65 -20.77 22.23 9.87
CA ASP A 65 -21.49 22.52 11.11
C ASP A 65 -21.63 21.24 11.94
N ASN A 66 -21.12 21.27 13.16
CA ASN A 66 -21.09 20.14 14.11
C ASN A 66 -20.31 18.88 13.67
N VAL A 67 -19.67 18.87 12.48
CA VAL A 67 -18.92 17.71 11.98
C VAL A 67 -17.44 18.05 11.80
N ILE A 68 -16.59 17.16 12.28
CA ILE A 68 -15.15 17.17 11.96
C ILE A 68 -14.69 15.76 11.60
N ALA A 69 -13.94 15.66 10.53
CA ALA A 69 -13.36 14.42 10.05
C ALA A 69 -11.93 14.67 9.59
N PHE A 70 -11.03 13.73 9.87
CA PHE A 70 -9.72 13.72 9.25
C PHE A 70 -9.21 12.29 9.06
N ASN A 71 -8.32 12.15 8.10
CA ASN A 71 -7.71 10.89 7.71
C ASN A 71 -6.23 11.13 7.43
N ILE A 72 -5.37 10.28 7.97
CA ILE A 72 -3.97 10.19 7.60
C ILE A 72 -3.63 8.72 7.33
N ALA A 73 -3.12 8.44 6.14
CA ALA A 73 -2.73 7.08 5.76
C ALA A 73 -1.35 7.05 5.11
N PRO A 74 -0.26 7.03 5.90
CA PRO A 74 1.09 6.87 5.36
C PRO A 74 1.27 5.48 4.73
N MET A 75 2.09 5.43 3.69
CA MET A 75 2.46 4.18 3.02
C MET A 75 3.97 4.16 2.74
N ILE A 76 4.54 2.96 2.85
CA ILE A 76 5.92 2.68 2.45
C ILE A 76 5.92 1.47 1.54
N GLY A 77 6.78 1.49 0.52
CA GLY A 77 6.89 0.37 -0.41
C GLY A 77 8.22 0.31 -1.12
N TYR A 78 8.30 -0.63 -2.04
CA TYR A 78 9.49 -0.93 -2.81
C TYR A 78 9.13 -1.25 -4.26
N ARG A 79 9.88 -0.68 -5.20
CA ARG A 79 9.79 -1.01 -6.63
C ARG A 79 10.48 -2.34 -6.91
N VAL A 80 9.67 -3.40 -6.93
CA VAL A 80 10.09 -4.77 -7.29
C VAL A 80 10.59 -4.80 -8.72
N THR A 81 9.89 -4.13 -9.64
CA THR A 81 10.30 -3.91 -11.03
C THR A 81 10.06 -2.45 -11.42
N ASP A 82 10.42 -2.08 -12.64
CA ASP A 82 10.19 -0.71 -13.15
C ASP A 82 8.70 -0.35 -13.26
N LYS A 83 7.82 -1.35 -13.25
CA LYS A 83 6.35 -1.17 -13.32
C LYS A 83 5.61 -1.68 -12.09
N LEU A 84 6.19 -2.57 -11.31
CA LEU A 84 5.54 -3.22 -10.18
C LEU A 84 6.16 -2.72 -8.86
N ALA A 85 5.30 -2.23 -7.98
CA ALA A 85 5.64 -1.89 -6.61
C ALA A 85 4.72 -2.61 -5.63
N ALA A 86 5.24 -2.88 -4.44
CA ALA A 86 4.46 -3.43 -3.34
C ALA A 86 4.92 -2.82 -2.02
N GLY A 87 4.07 -2.86 -1.01
CA GLY A 87 4.40 -2.28 0.28
C GLY A 87 3.32 -2.45 1.33
N PHE A 88 3.48 -1.66 2.38
CA PHE A 88 2.61 -1.62 3.54
C PHE A 88 2.00 -0.23 3.70
N GLY A 89 0.81 -0.18 4.27
CA GLY A 89 0.13 1.04 4.64
C GLY A 89 -0.31 0.99 6.09
N PHE A 90 -0.41 2.17 6.68
CA PHE A 90 -1.08 2.37 7.95
C PHE A 90 -2.09 3.49 7.77
N GLY A 91 -3.24 3.39 8.42
CA GLY A 91 -4.28 4.41 8.35
C GLY A 91 -4.80 4.77 9.73
N TYR A 92 -5.13 6.05 9.90
CA TYR A 92 -5.87 6.54 11.03
C TYR A 92 -6.93 7.54 10.56
N GLN A 93 -8.18 7.26 10.91
CA GLN A 93 -9.31 8.13 10.61
C GLN A 93 -10.07 8.46 11.88
N TYR A 94 -10.44 9.72 12.00
CA TYR A 94 -11.29 10.25 13.06
C TYR A 94 -12.53 10.89 12.45
N PHE A 95 -13.67 10.65 13.08
CA PHE A 95 -14.92 11.30 12.75
C PHE A 95 -15.63 11.68 14.05
N ARG A 96 -16.13 12.91 14.12
CA ARG A 96 -17.04 13.34 15.17
C ARG A 96 -18.16 14.17 14.58
N GLN A 97 -19.37 13.89 15.05
CA GLN A 97 -20.55 14.70 14.85
C GLN A 97 -21.15 15.05 16.21
N LYS A 98 -21.28 16.35 16.49
CA LYS A 98 -21.97 16.83 17.68
C LYS A 98 -23.48 16.73 17.52
N ASP A 99 -24.17 16.53 18.64
CA ASP A 99 -25.64 16.44 18.69
C ASP A 99 -26.21 15.47 17.65
N ALA A 100 -25.51 14.35 17.44
CA ALA A 100 -25.81 13.38 16.39
C ALA A 100 -27.12 12.63 16.64
N LEU A 101 -27.49 12.46 17.91
CA LEU A 101 -28.67 11.70 18.34
C LEU A 101 -29.40 12.47 19.44
N TYR A 102 -30.73 12.43 19.37
CA TYR A 102 -31.62 12.94 20.41
C TYR A 102 -32.33 11.75 21.04
N LEU A 103 -32.03 11.48 22.31
CA LEU A 103 -32.54 10.32 23.03
C LEU A 103 -33.22 10.74 24.32
N GLN A 104 -34.28 10.02 24.69
CA GLN A 104 -34.98 10.17 25.96
C GLN A 104 -34.65 9.00 26.88
N ASP A 105 -34.29 9.32 28.13
CA ASP A 105 -34.00 8.34 29.16
C ASP A 105 -35.29 7.77 29.80
N LEU A 106 -35.16 6.76 30.67
CA LEU A 106 -36.32 6.14 31.32
C LEU A 106 -37.01 7.06 32.35
N ASN A 107 -36.38 8.18 32.70
CA ASN A 107 -36.91 9.21 33.60
C ASN A 107 -37.62 10.34 32.83
N GLY A 108 -37.70 10.25 31.50
CA GLY A 108 -38.31 11.25 30.63
C GLY A 108 -37.40 12.43 30.28
N HIS A 109 -36.15 12.45 30.74
CA HIS A 109 -35.17 13.48 30.40
C HIS A 109 -34.64 13.24 28.98
N SER A 110 -34.68 14.29 28.15
CA SER A 110 -34.21 14.21 26.77
C SER A 110 -32.91 15.00 26.61
N SER A 111 -31.93 14.40 25.94
CA SER A 111 -30.61 15.00 25.75
C SER A 111 -30.06 14.70 24.35
N TYR A 112 -29.19 15.59 23.89
CA TYR A 112 -28.39 15.38 22.68
C TYR A 112 -27.09 14.67 23.02
N PHE A 113 -26.66 13.78 22.12
CA PHE A 113 -25.44 12.99 22.27
C PHE A 113 -24.53 13.08 21.05
N ASP A 114 -23.23 13.23 21.32
CA ASP A 114 -22.16 13.33 20.32
C ASP A 114 -21.74 11.95 19.81
N PHE A 115 -21.73 11.74 18.49
CA PHE A 115 -21.16 10.52 17.91
C PHE A 115 -19.68 10.72 17.56
N ARG A 116 -18.80 9.89 18.14
CA ARG A 116 -17.36 9.85 17.77
C ARG A 116 -16.96 8.45 17.31
N ALA A 117 -16.30 8.38 16.17
CA ALA A 117 -15.74 7.16 15.59
C ALA A 117 -14.24 7.34 15.30
N ASN A 118 -13.48 6.29 15.56
CA ASN A 118 -12.07 6.17 15.22
C ASN A 118 -11.86 4.88 14.44
N MET A 119 -10.95 4.90 13.47
CA MET A 119 -10.54 3.73 12.72
C MET A 119 -9.02 3.71 12.61
N ILE A 120 -8.42 2.59 13.00
CA ILE A 120 -7.01 2.30 12.74
C ILE A 120 -6.96 1.21 11.68
N SER A 121 -6.13 1.37 10.66
CA SER A 121 -5.99 0.38 9.60
C SER A 121 -4.53 -0.03 9.39
N GLY A 122 -4.35 -1.29 9.05
CA GLY A 122 -3.07 -1.81 8.55
C GLY A 122 -3.31 -2.47 7.20
N SER A 123 -2.45 -2.19 6.22
CA SER A 123 -2.63 -2.72 4.87
C SER A 123 -1.36 -3.25 4.23
N VAL A 124 -1.56 -4.13 3.26
CA VAL A 124 -0.56 -4.55 2.27
C VAL A 124 -1.09 -4.23 0.89
N TRP A 125 -0.24 -3.67 0.05
CA TRP A 125 -0.66 -3.19 -1.26
C TRP A 125 0.33 -3.56 -2.36
N VAL A 126 -0.21 -3.61 -3.57
CA VAL A 126 0.51 -3.81 -4.83
C VAL A 126 0.02 -2.77 -5.82
N ARG A 127 0.95 -2.19 -6.59
CA ARG A 127 0.67 -1.19 -7.62
C ARG A 127 1.39 -1.57 -8.91
N TYR A 128 0.67 -1.54 -10.02
CA TYR A 128 1.20 -1.82 -11.35
C TYR A 128 0.99 -0.64 -12.29
N LEU A 129 2.08 -0.11 -12.85
CA LEU A 129 2.05 0.94 -13.87
C LEU A 129 1.60 0.34 -15.20
N ILE A 130 0.38 0.69 -15.62
CA ILE A 130 -0.20 0.32 -16.91
C ILE A 130 0.43 1.21 -17.99
N LEU A 131 0.41 2.52 -17.74
CA LEU A 131 1.04 3.55 -18.56
C LEU A 131 1.92 4.43 -17.66
N GLN A 132 2.68 5.36 -18.25
CA GLN A 132 3.55 6.25 -17.48
C GLN A 132 2.83 7.00 -16.36
N LYS A 133 1.54 7.31 -16.55
CA LYS A 133 0.70 8.04 -15.59
C LYS A 133 -0.48 7.24 -15.03
N LEU A 134 -0.83 6.12 -15.64
CA LEU A 134 -1.99 5.30 -15.24
C LEU A 134 -1.51 4.04 -14.54
N PHE A 135 -2.10 3.72 -13.39
CA PHE A 135 -1.78 2.53 -12.62
C PHE A 135 -3.02 1.78 -12.15
N ALA A 136 -2.87 0.47 -11.98
CA ALA A 136 -3.77 -0.36 -11.19
C ALA A 136 -3.22 -0.50 -9.77
N HIS A 137 -4.13 -0.64 -8.81
CA HIS A 137 -3.80 -0.81 -7.40
C HIS A 137 -4.68 -1.90 -6.78
N ALA A 138 -4.05 -2.75 -5.97
CA ALA A 138 -4.73 -3.73 -5.14
C ALA A 138 -4.21 -3.57 -3.71
N GLU A 139 -5.11 -3.50 -2.74
CA GLU A 139 -4.78 -3.28 -1.34
C GLU A 139 -5.68 -4.14 -0.47
N TYR A 140 -5.08 -4.99 0.35
CA TYR A 140 -5.79 -5.66 1.44
C TYR A 140 -5.59 -4.82 2.69
N GLU A 141 -6.69 -4.32 3.25
CA GLU A 141 -6.70 -3.46 4.44
C GLU A 141 -7.53 -4.13 5.53
N HIS A 142 -7.01 -4.13 6.76
CA HIS A 142 -7.77 -4.55 7.93
C HIS A 142 -8.07 -3.35 8.81
N ASN A 143 -9.35 -3.08 9.01
CA ASN A 143 -9.86 -1.92 9.72
C ASN A 143 -10.32 -2.28 11.13
N PHE A 144 -9.77 -1.60 12.14
CA PHE A 144 -10.14 -1.70 13.55
C PHE A 144 -10.91 -0.45 13.94
N PHE A 145 -12.21 -0.59 14.16
CA PHE A 145 -13.11 0.52 14.48
C PHE A 145 -13.39 0.61 15.98
N SER A 146 -13.57 1.85 16.45
CA SER A 146 -14.01 2.18 17.80
C SER A 146 -14.94 3.39 17.75
N PHE A 147 -16.24 3.19 18.03
CA PHE A 147 -17.27 4.23 17.92
C PHE A 147 -18.16 4.29 19.16
N ASP A 148 -18.76 5.46 19.38
CA ASP A 148 -19.74 5.67 20.46
C ASP A 148 -21.06 4.96 20.13
N ASP A 149 -21.60 4.31 21.15
CA ASP A 149 -22.95 3.78 21.18
C ASP A 149 -23.58 4.07 22.56
N TYR A 150 -24.90 3.91 22.66
CA TYR A 150 -25.69 4.40 23.77
C TYR A 150 -26.55 3.29 24.35
N ARG A 151 -26.55 3.19 25.68
CA ARG A 151 -27.36 2.22 26.41
C ARG A 151 -27.88 2.84 27.70
N TYR A 152 -28.92 2.25 28.27
CA TYR A 152 -29.32 2.61 29.63
C TYR A 152 -28.26 2.18 30.63
N ASP A 153 -28.07 2.99 31.66
CA ASP A 153 -27.13 2.76 32.75
C ASP A 153 -27.38 1.40 33.41
N GLN A 154 -26.31 0.63 33.53
CA GLN A 154 -26.33 -0.72 34.10
C GLN A 154 -26.58 -0.71 35.61
N GLN A 155 -26.44 0.43 36.29
CA GLN A 155 -26.73 0.58 37.71
C GLN A 155 -28.23 0.81 37.98
N GLY A 156 -29.06 0.86 36.95
CA GLY A 156 -30.53 0.94 37.08
C GLY A 156 -31.05 2.34 37.35
N THR A 157 -30.25 3.38 37.17
CA THR A 157 -30.70 4.79 37.31
C THR A 157 -31.67 5.24 36.22
N GLY A 158 -31.77 4.47 35.13
CA GLY A 158 -32.60 4.79 33.97
C GLY A 158 -32.01 5.87 33.06
N THR A 159 -30.83 6.40 33.38
CA THR A 159 -30.10 7.38 32.56
C THR A 159 -29.43 6.71 31.35
N ILE A 160 -29.07 7.47 30.33
CA ILE A 160 -28.33 6.97 29.15
C ILE A 160 -26.84 7.19 29.37
N GLU A 161 -26.06 6.12 29.21
CA GLU A 161 -24.61 6.17 29.20
C GLU A 161 -24.05 5.90 27.80
N THR A 162 -22.92 6.56 27.51
CA THR A 162 -22.16 6.33 26.27
C THR A 162 -21.08 5.29 26.53
N PHE A 163 -20.98 4.30 25.65
CA PHE A 163 -19.92 3.29 25.69
C PHE A 163 -19.28 3.13 24.31
N LYS A 164 -18.11 2.49 24.27
CA LYS A 164 -17.39 2.24 23.02
C LYS A 164 -17.68 0.84 22.48
N GLN A 165 -18.24 0.78 21.29
CA GLN A 165 -18.27 -0.45 20.50
C GLN A 165 -16.99 -0.61 19.68
N ARG A 166 -16.60 -1.86 19.45
CA ARG A 166 -15.43 -2.21 18.64
C ARG A 166 -15.82 -3.24 17.60
N LEU A 167 -15.40 -3.02 16.36
CA LEU A 167 -15.60 -3.97 15.27
C LEU A 167 -14.36 -3.99 14.37
N ASN A 168 -14.15 -5.12 13.71
CA ASN A 168 -13.01 -5.31 12.81
C ASN A 168 -13.50 -5.78 11.45
N VAL A 169 -13.05 -5.11 10.38
CA VAL A 169 -13.54 -5.37 9.03
C VAL A 169 -12.36 -5.47 8.05
N PRO A 170 -12.14 -6.64 7.44
CA PRO A 170 -11.22 -6.75 6.31
C PRO A 170 -11.86 -6.17 5.04
N CYS A 171 -11.05 -5.49 4.25
CA CYS A 171 -11.41 -4.91 2.96
C CYS A 171 -10.40 -5.35 1.90
N LEU A 172 -10.85 -5.58 0.66
CA LEU A 172 -9.97 -5.82 -0.48
C LEU A 172 -10.27 -4.78 -1.55
N LEU A 173 -9.43 -3.75 -1.59
CA LEU A 173 -9.60 -2.59 -2.43
C LEU A 173 -8.91 -2.81 -3.77
N LEU A 174 -9.69 -2.85 -4.84
CA LEU A 174 -9.18 -2.89 -6.20
C LEU A 174 -9.50 -1.58 -6.90
N GLY A 175 -8.53 -0.98 -7.57
CA GLY A 175 -8.72 0.33 -8.15
C GLY A 175 -7.76 0.67 -9.27
N VAL A 176 -8.04 1.81 -9.88
CA VAL A 176 -7.19 2.45 -10.87
C VAL A 176 -6.92 3.88 -10.44
N GLY A 177 -5.76 4.40 -10.82
CA GLY A 177 -5.40 5.76 -10.48
C GLY A 177 -4.53 6.41 -11.54
N TYR A 178 -4.58 7.73 -11.51
CA TYR A 178 -3.77 8.60 -12.34
C TYR A 178 -2.78 9.35 -11.45
N ARG A 179 -1.49 9.30 -11.81
CA ARG A 179 -0.43 10.06 -11.16
C ARG A 179 0.01 11.24 -12.02
N GLN A 180 0.29 12.35 -11.36
CA GLN A 180 0.83 13.56 -11.95
C GLN A 180 2.17 13.86 -11.26
N PRO A 181 3.31 13.74 -11.96
CA PRO A 181 4.59 14.18 -11.44
C PRO A 181 4.54 15.67 -11.08
N ILE A 182 5.06 16.00 -9.91
CA ILE A 182 5.20 17.38 -9.39
C ILE A 182 6.66 17.75 -9.16
N ALA A 183 7.56 16.77 -9.10
CA ALA A 183 9.01 16.94 -9.07
C ALA A 183 9.68 15.72 -9.71
N GLU A 184 11.01 15.70 -9.78
CA GLU A 184 11.80 14.60 -10.32
C GLU A 184 11.47 13.25 -9.66
N ASN A 185 11.31 13.25 -8.33
CA ASN A 185 11.04 12.05 -7.53
C ASN A 185 9.74 12.13 -6.75
N ALA A 186 8.82 13.06 -7.06
CA ALA A 186 7.56 13.21 -6.36
C ALA A 186 6.37 13.31 -7.31
N SER A 187 5.28 12.63 -6.97
CA SER A 187 4.03 12.63 -7.73
C SER A 187 2.84 12.80 -6.79
N LEU A 188 1.82 13.52 -7.25
CA LEU A 188 0.46 13.42 -6.71
C LEU A 188 -0.28 12.31 -7.45
N TYR A 189 -1.27 11.70 -6.80
CA TYR A 189 -2.17 10.78 -7.47
C TYR A 189 -3.60 10.95 -7.00
N ILE A 190 -4.53 10.65 -7.90
CA ILE A 190 -5.92 10.38 -7.60
C ILE A 190 -6.22 8.94 -8.01
N MET A 191 -6.98 8.23 -7.20
CA MET A 191 -7.41 6.88 -7.49
C MET A 191 -8.85 6.66 -7.07
N GLY A 192 -9.56 5.82 -7.83
CA GLY A 192 -10.84 5.26 -7.43
C GLY A 192 -10.65 3.79 -7.13
N PHE A 193 -11.12 3.32 -5.99
CA PHE A 193 -11.11 1.90 -5.64
C PHE A 193 -12.50 1.41 -5.23
N TYR A 194 -12.71 0.11 -5.39
CA TYR A 194 -13.90 -0.60 -5.01
C TYR A 194 -13.50 -1.74 -4.07
N ASP A 195 -14.18 -1.87 -2.94
CA ASP A 195 -13.99 -2.99 -2.02
C ASP A 195 -14.71 -4.23 -2.56
N VAL A 196 -13.99 -5.23 -3.05
CA VAL A 196 -14.64 -6.42 -3.61
C VAL A 196 -15.21 -7.36 -2.56
N LEU A 197 -14.84 -7.23 -1.28
CA LEU A 197 -15.39 -8.10 -0.23
C LEU A 197 -16.82 -7.71 0.17
N GLN A 198 -17.18 -6.43 0.01
CA GLN A 198 -18.52 -5.89 0.31
C GLN A 198 -19.07 -6.33 1.69
N ARG A 199 -18.19 -6.43 2.69
CA ARG A 199 -18.57 -6.84 4.05
C ARG A 199 -19.49 -5.81 4.68
N ASP A 200 -20.36 -6.29 5.57
CA ASP A 200 -21.10 -5.40 6.46
C ASP A 200 -20.11 -4.54 7.27
N PHE A 201 -20.46 -3.27 7.47
CA PHE A 201 -19.63 -2.27 8.13
C PHE A 201 -18.30 -1.91 7.43
N SER A 202 -18.06 -2.38 6.20
CA SER A 202 -16.96 -1.86 5.39
C SER A 202 -17.17 -0.36 5.13
N PRO A 203 -16.15 0.50 5.38
CA PRO A 203 -16.25 1.93 5.14
C PRO A 203 -16.31 2.28 3.64
N TYR A 204 -16.08 1.28 2.78
CA TYR A 204 -16.00 1.42 1.33
C TYR A 204 -17.12 0.70 0.60
N ARG A 205 -18.10 0.16 1.35
CA ARG A 205 -19.22 -0.61 0.79
C ARG A 205 -20.07 0.24 -0.15
N GLY A 206 -20.58 -0.39 -1.21
CA GLY A 206 -21.66 0.18 -2.02
C GLY A 206 -21.25 1.19 -3.09
N GLY A 207 -19.96 1.52 -3.25
CA GLY A 207 -19.55 2.48 -4.27
C GLY A 207 -18.05 2.56 -4.53
N ILE A 208 -17.69 3.32 -5.56
CA ILE A 208 -16.31 3.67 -5.87
C ILE A 208 -15.87 4.78 -4.90
N GLN A 209 -14.73 4.57 -4.26
CA GLN A 209 -14.18 5.44 -3.24
C GLN A 209 -12.98 6.20 -3.80
N PRO A 210 -13.03 7.53 -3.86
CA PRO A 210 -11.92 8.34 -4.31
C PRO A 210 -10.85 8.46 -3.20
N ARG A 211 -9.59 8.47 -3.60
CA ARG A 211 -8.45 8.74 -2.72
C ARG A 211 -7.43 9.59 -3.45
N ILE A 212 -6.99 10.64 -2.76
CA ILE A 212 -5.98 11.57 -3.23
C ILE A 212 -4.77 11.45 -2.31
N GLY A 213 -3.58 11.37 -2.90
CA GLY A 213 -2.36 11.22 -2.14
C GLY A 213 -1.14 11.67 -2.89
N PHE A 214 0.01 11.43 -2.27
CA PHE A 214 1.32 11.71 -2.83
C PHE A 214 2.25 10.52 -2.66
N THR A 215 3.28 10.45 -3.49
CA THR A 215 4.37 9.48 -3.39
C THR A 215 5.69 10.13 -3.77
N ILE A 216 6.75 9.73 -3.08
CA ILE A 216 8.15 10.03 -3.34
C ILE A 216 8.84 8.72 -3.73
N GLY A 217 9.64 8.71 -4.80
CA GLY A 217 10.39 7.55 -5.28
C GLY A 217 9.64 6.65 -6.28
N PHE A 218 8.50 7.12 -6.81
CA PHE A 218 7.63 6.39 -7.73
C PHE A 218 7.38 7.12 -9.06
#